data_AF-A0A8S2LAX0-F1
#
_entry.id   AF-A0A8S2LAX0-F1
#
_cell.length_a   1.000
_cell.length_b   1.000
_cell.length_c   1.000
_cell.angle_alpha   90.00
_cell.angle_beta   90.00
_cell.angle_gamma   90.00
#
_symmetry.space_group_name_H-M   'P 1'
#
loop_
_entity.id
_entity.type
_entity.pdbx_description
1 polymer ?
#
loop_
_entity_poly.entity_id
_entity_poly.type
_entity_poly.pdbx_seq_one_letter_code
_entity_poly.pdbx_strand_id
1 'polypeptide(L)'
;MNDIVNDTSAFININVDPTITQEEKLIRKLNHLHSTGFLTSEELKICKPSGSQPARIYGLPKIHKLGSPPLRPTLSACGTFNYGLTIMLAKRLKYLRKHETVTRDTFSFIEDLRKHCNGSPLGPVFADIFMIHLEKELMPTLRKNGVLWWRRFVDDSFTILSDTTGINVLKQILNSYHKNIQFTHTEEEDNTIPFLDVLLTHTHSATTPYFNTSAYRKPTYSVLNING
;
A
#
# COMPACT_ATOMS: atom_id res chain seq x y z
N MET A 1 13.45 1.49 18.83
CA MET A 1 12.23 0.91 19.44
C MET A 1 12.18 1.23 20.93
N ASN A 2 13.30 1.05 21.65
CA ASN A 2 13.45 1.45 23.05
C ASN A 2 13.08 2.93 23.29
N ASP A 3 13.47 3.85 22.41
CA ASP A 3 13.12 5.28 22.54
C ASP A 3 11.60 5.53 22.48
N ILE A 4 10.83 4.66 21.82
CA ILE A 4 9.37 4.79 21.71
C ILE A 4 8.70 4.26 22.99
N VAL A 5 9.13 3.11 23.49
CA VAL A 5 8.53 2.48 24.69
C VAL A 5 9.00 3.12 26.00
N ASN A 6 10.11 3.86 25.97
CA ASN A 6 10.64 4.61 27.11
C ASN A 6 10.04 6.02 27.23
N ASP A 7 9.16 6.43 26.31
CA ASP A 7 8.43 7.69 26.42
C ASP A 7 7.42 7.63 27.57
N THR A 8 7.80 8.19 28.71
CA THR A 8 6.99 8.20 29.94
C THR A 8 5.78 9.14 29.87
N SER A 9 5.67 9.97 28.84
CA SER A 9 4.45 10.75 28.59
C SER A 9 3.34 9.90 27.97
N ALA A 10 3.70 8.80 27.30
CA ALA A 10 2.78 7.92 26.59
C ALA A 10 2.67 6.51 27.21
N PHE A 11 3.73 6.02 27.87
CA PHE A 11 3.82 4.66 28.40
C PHE A 11 4.18 4.66 29.88
N ILE A 12 3.59 3.73 30.63
CA ILE A 12 3.89 3.48 32.03
C ILE A 12 4.52 2.10 32.13
N ASN A 13 5.68 2.02 32.78
CA ASN A 13 6.32 0.75 33.06
C ASN A 13 5.57 0.01 34.18
N ILE A 14 5.30 -1.27 33.97
CA ILE A 14 4.60 -2.12 34.93
C ILE A 14 5.51 -3.28 35.33
N ASN A 15 5.59 -3.54 36.64
CA ASN A 15 6.48 -4.56 37.20
C ASN A 15 5.86 -5.96 37.20
N VAL A 16 4.55 -6.07 36.95
CA VAL A 16 3.80 -7.33 36.98
C VAL A 16 2.87 -7.37 35.77
N ASP A 17 2.86 -8.49 35.05
CA ASP A 17 1.93 -8.72 33.94
C ASP A 17 0.50 -8.94 34.47
N PRO A 18 -0.45 -8.02 34.19
CA PRO A 18 -1.81 -8.13 34.70
C PRO A 18 -2.70 -9.05 33.84
N THR A 19 -2.18 -9.64 32.76
CA THR A 19 -2.98 -10.33 31.74
C THR A 19 -3.94 -11.37 32.32
N ILE A 20 -3.45 -12.28 33.16
CA ILE A 20 -4.27 -13.33 33.76
C ILE A 20 -5.32 -12.74 34.73
N THR A 21 -4.93 -11.76 35.53
CA THR A 21 -5.86 -11.08 36.44
C THR A 21 -6.99 -10.37 35.68
N GLN A 22 -6.67 -9.76 34.54
CA GLN A 22 -7.67 -9.10 33.68
C GLN A 22 -8.55 -10.13 32.96
N GLU A 23 -7.99 -11.26 32.54
CA GLU A 23 -8.73 -12.39 31.96
C GLU A 23 -9.81 -12.89 32.94
N GLU A 24 -9.43 -13.18 34.19
CA GLU A 24 -10.36 -13.64 35.22
C GLU A 24 -11.47 -12.62 35.50
N LYS A 25 -11.12 -11.34 35.62
CA LYS A 25 -12.08 -10.26 35.81
C LYS A 25 -13.08 -10.19 34.66
N LEU A 26 -12.58 -10.31 33.43
CA LEU A 26 -13.43 -10.31 32.24
C LEU A 26 -14.36 -11.52 32.22
N ILE A 27 -13.86 -12.74 32.47
CA ILE A 27 -14.69 -13.96 32.50
C ILE A 27 -15.82 -13.82 33.53
N ARG A 28 -15.54 -13.32 34.73
CA ARG A 28 -16.57 -13.08 35.76
C ARG A 28 -17.65 -12.12 35.25
N LYS A 29 -17.25 -11.04 34.58
CA LYS A 29 -18.19 -10.07 34.02
C LYS A 29 -19.01 -10.66 32.86
N LEU A 30 -18.39 -11.43 31.97
CA LEU A 30 -19.07 -12.08 30.83
C LEU A 30 -20.12 -13.09 31.32
N ASN A 31 -19.78 -13.91 32.31
CA ASN A 31 -20.73 -14.86 32.90
C ASN A 31 -21.93 -14.15 33.55
N HIS A 32 -21.67 -13.05 34.26
CA HIS A 32 -22.75 -12.23 34.83
C HIS A 32 -23.65 -11.64 33.73
N LEU A 33 -23.08 -11.08 32.66
CA LEU A 33 -23.85 -10.54 31.53
C LEU A 33 -24.65 -11.61 30.79
N HIS A 34 -24.14 -12.84 30.73
CA HIS A 34 -24.90 -13.98 30.21
C HIS A 34 -26.06 -14.35 31.14
N SER A 35 -25.85 -14.41 32.45
CA SER A 35 -26.91 -14.70 33.43
C SER A 35 -28.03 -13.66 33.43
N THR A 36 -27.73 -12.40 33.12
CA THR A 36 -28.74 -11.33 32.99
C THR A 36 -29.41 -11.31 31.60
N GLY A 37 -29.10 -12.28 30.73
CA GLY A 37 -29.64 -12.37 29.37
C GLY A 37 -29.09 -11.34 28.39
N PHE A 38 -28.07 -10.55 28.76
CA PHE A 38 -27.49 -9.54 27.88
C PHE A 38 -26.64 -10.18 26.77
N LEU A 39 -25.95 -11.28 27.06
CA LEU A 39 -25.18 -12.06 26.10
C LEU A 39 -25.91 -13.36 25.77
N THR A 40 -25.93 -13.72 24.49
CA THR A 40 -26.32 -15.06 24.06
C THR A 40 -25.23 -16.07 24.36
N SER A 41 -25.55 -17.37 24.39
CA SER A 41 -24.56 -18.43 24.60
C SER A 41 -23.48 -18.45 23.50
N GLU A 42 -23.85 -18.09 22.27
CA GLU A 42 -22.91 -18.00 21.15
C GLU A 42 -21.96 -16.80 21.32
N GLU A 43 -22.47 -15.63 21.73
CA GLU A 43 -21.62 -14.47 22.01
C GLU A 43 -20.70 -14.71 23.19
N LEU A 44 -21.18 -15.39 24.24
CA LEU A 44 -20.34 -15.77 25.37
C LEU A 44 -19.18 -16.66 24.91
N LYS A 45 -19.44 -17.64 24.04
CA LYS A 45 -18.40 -18.53 23.48
C LYS A 45 -17.34 -17.75 22.69
N ILE A 46 -17.75 -16.74 21.93
CA ILE A 46 -16.82 -15.87 21.17
C ILE A 46 -16.03 -14.95 22.12
N CYS A 47 -16.67 -14.43 23.16
CA CYS A 47 -16.05 -13.43 24.04
C CYS A 47 -15.11 -14.04 25.08
N LYS A 48 -15.36 -15.29 25.51
CA LYS A 48 -14.66 -15.91 26.62
C LYS A 48 -13.20 -16.24 26.22
N PRO A 49 -12.21 -15.56 26.81
CA PRO A 49 -10.80 -15.86 26.57
C PRO A 49 -10.37 -17.17 27.25
N SER A 50 -9.24 -17.71 26.80
CA SER A 50 -8.53 -18.82 27.43
C SER A 50 -7.03 -18.72 27.12
N GLY A 51 -6.19 -18.61 28.15
CA GLY A 51 -4.73 -18.61 27.98
C GLY A 51 -4.21 -17.35 27.27
N SER A 52 -4.71 -16.18 27.70
CA SER A 52 -4.41 -14.90 27.05
C SER A 52 -2.95 -14.49 27.19
N GLN A 53 -2.49 -13.69 26.23
CA GLN A 53 -1.14 -13.13 26.22
C GLN A 53 -1.20 -11.60 26.22
N PRO A 54 -0.18 -10.91 26.75
CA PRO A 54 -0.09 -9.46 26.63
C PRO A 54 0.05 -9.03 25.17
N ALA A 55 -0.45 -7.84 24.85
CA ALA A 55 -0.32 -7.26 23.52
C ALA A 55 1.17 -7.04 23.19
N ARG A 56 1.56 -7.30 21.94
CA ARG A 56 2.96 -7.19 21.50
C ARG A 56 3.16 -5.98 20.61
N ILE A 57 4.13 -5.13 20.94
CA ILE A 57 4.56 -4.04 20.07
C ILE A 57 5.71 -4.50 19.17
N TYR A 58 5.64 -4.15 17.89
CA TYR A 58 6.70 -4.40 16.91
C TYR A 58 6.81 -3.24 15.92
N GLY A 59 7.97 -3.11 15.27
CA GLY A 59 8.26 -2.03 14.33
C GLY A 59 8.28 -2.50 12.89
N LEU A 60 7.55 -1.82 12.00
CA LEU A 60 7.66 -2.02 10.55
C LEU A 60 8.54 -0.92 9.93
N PRO A 61 9.61 -1.24 9.20
CA PRO A 61 10.50 -0.23 8.61
C PRO A 61 9.79 0.58 7.53
N LYS A 62 9.96 1.90 7.55
CA LYS A 62 9.52 2.78 6.44
C LYS A 62 10.57 2.76 5.32
N ILE A 63 10.59 1.67 4.55
CA ILE A 63 11.57 1.36 3.49
C ILE A 63 11.73 2.41 2.38
N HIS A 64 10.84 3.40 2.32
CA HIS A 64 10.85 4.50 1.34
C HIS A 64 11.55 5.78 1.86
N LYS A 65 12.09 5.79 3.09
CA LYS A 65 12.82 6.93 3.64
C LYS A 65 14.32 6.66 3.59
N LEU A 66 15.08 7.59 3.00
CA LEU A 66 16.54 7.53 2.93
C LEU A 66 17.18 7.59 4.34
N GLY A 67 18.34 6.95 4.48
CA GLY A 67 19.12 6.92 5.72
C GLY A 67 18.76 5.75 6.63
N SER A 68 18.57 6.01 7.93
CA SER A 68 18.06 5.06 8.92
C SER A 68 16.53 5.14 8.97
N PRO A 69 15.79 4.30 8.22
CA PRO A 69 14.36 4.47 8.06
C PRO A 69 13.64 4.32 9.40
N PRO A 70 12.83 5.30 9.82
CA PRO A 70 12.14 5.23 11.10
C PRO A 70 11.14 4.08 11.11
N LEU A 71 11.08 3.35 12.22
CA LEU A 71 10.11 2.27 12.43
C LEU A 71 8.70 2.87 12.61
N ARG A 72 7.71 2.22 12.01
CA ARG A 72 6.29 2.41 12.34
C ARG A 72 5.94 1.44 13.47
N PRO A 73 5.75 1.90 14.72
CA PRO A 73 5.31 1.02 15.81
C PRO A 73 3.89 0.52 15.51
N THR A 74 3.67 -0.77 15.74
CA THR A 74 2.38 -1.45 15.58
C THR A 74 2.13 -2.30 16.81
N LEU A 75 0.93 -2.22 17.38
CA LEU A 75 0.51 -3.03 18.52
C LEU A 75 -0.37 -4.19 18.02
N SER A 76 0.08 -5.42 18.22
CA SER A 76 -0.74 -6.61 17.99
C SER A 76 -1.57 -6.92 19.23
N ALA A 77 -2.89 -6.83 19.10
CA ALA A 77 -3.86 -7.26 20.11
C ALA A 77 -4.30 -8.73 19.92
N CYS A 78 -3.70 -9.46 18.97
CA CYS A 78 -4.06 -10.85 18.74
C CYS A 78 -3.72 -11.70 19.97
N GLY A 79 -4.71 -12.45 20.46
CA GLY A 79 -4.53 -13.32 21.64
C GLY A 79 -4.61 -12.60 22.99
N THR A 80 -4.96 -11.31 23.03
CA THR A 80 -5.22 -10.62 24.30
C THR A 80 -6.56 -11.04 24.88
N PHE A 81 -6.70 -10.90 26.21
CA PHE A 81 -7.89 -11.37 26.94
C PHE A 81 -9.20 -10.76 26.46
N ASN A 82 -9.17 -9.56 25.90
CA ASN A 82 -10.35 -8.83 25.41
C ASN A 82 -10.56 -8.92 23.89
N TYR A 83 -9.76 -9.72 23.16
CA TYR A 83 -9.83 -9.81 21.70
C TYR A 83 -11.21 -10.28 21.21
N GLY A 84 -11.72 -11.38 21.76
CA GLY A 84 -13.04 -11.94 21.42
C GLY A 84 -14.19 -10.98 21.74
N LEU A 85 -14.13 -10.30 22.90
CA LEU A 85 -15.08 -9.26 23.28
C LEU A 85 -15.10 -8.12 22.26
N THR A 86 -13.92 -7.67 21.80
CA THR A 86 -13.80 -6.59 20.81
C THR A 86 -14.47 -6.97 19.49
N ILE A 87 -14.33 -8.22 19.05
CA ILE A 87 -15.02 -8.75 17.86
C ILE A 87 -16.54 -8.72 18.04
N MET A 88 -17.04 -9.16 19.20
CA MET A 88 -18.48 -9.13 19.49
C MET A 88 -19.01 -7.69 19.52
N LEU A 89 -18.29 -6.76 20.14
CA LEU A 89 -18.67 -5.35 20.21
C LEU A 89 -18.69 -4.75 18.81
N ALA A 90 -17.67 -5.01 17.98
CA ALA A 90 -17.64 -4.53 16.60
C ALA A 90 -18.81 -5.05 15.75
N LYS A 91 -19.29 -6.28 16.03
CA LYS A 91 -20.50 -6.85 15.42
C LYS A 91 -21.76 -6.15 15.89
N ARG A 92 -21.97 -6.00 17.21
CA ARG A 92 -23.14 -5.30 17.77
C ARG A 92 -23.19 -3.85 17.34
N LEU A 93 -22.08 -3.14 17.38
CA LEU A 93 -22.01 -1.72 17.03
C LEU A 93 -21.93 -1.48 15.51
N LYS A 94 -22.02 -2.53 14.68
CA LYS A 94 -21.94 -2.40 13.21
C LYS A 94 -23.03 -1.49 12.65
N TYR A 95 -24.23 -1.48 13.23
CA TYR A 95 -25.32 -0.63 12.75
C TYR A 95 -25.07 0.86 13.03
N LEU A 96 -24.36 1.21 14.12
CA LEU A 96 -24.02 2.60 14.45
C LEU A 96 -23.03 3.22 13.45
N ARG A 97 -22.30 2.37 12.70
CA ARG A 97 -21.42 2.82 11.63
C ARG A 97 -22.17 3.12 10.32
N LYS A 98 -23.48 2.90 10.25
CA LYS A 98 -24.28 3.33 9.10
C LYS A 98 -24.62 4.80 9.26
N HIS A 99 -23.87 5.64 8.56
CA HIS A 99 -24.13 7.07 8.48
C HIS A 99 -23.90 7.53 7.04
N GLU A 100 -24.54 8.62 6.62
CA GLU A 100 -24.40 9.15 5.25
C GLU A 100 -22.95 9.52 4.90
N THR A 101 -22.13 9.79 5.92
CA THR A 101 -20.70 10.11 5.79
C THR A 101 -19.76 8.90 5.99
N VAL A 102 -20.29 7.69 6.21
CA VAL A 102 -19.49 6.48 6.48
C VAL A 102 -19.75 5.43 5.40
N THR A 103 -18.71 5.10 4.64
CA THR A 103 -18.80 4.17 3.52
C THR A 103 -18.57 2.72 3.94
N ARG A 104 -19.31 1.82 3.30
CA ARG A 104 -19.41 0.40 3.66
C ARG A 104 -18.09 -0.38 3.51
N ASP A 105 -17.37 -0.12 2.43
CA ASP A 105 -16.12 -0.80 2.06
C ASP A 105 -15.34 0.07 1.07
N THR A 106 -14.09 -0.31 0.80
CA THR A 106 -13.19 0.42 -0.08
C THR A 106 -13.79 0.63 -1.48
N PHE A 107 -14.58 -0.30 -2.00
CA PHE A 107 -15.17 -0.18 -3.34
C PHE A 107 -16.35 0.80 -3.38
N SER A 108 -17.22 0.76 -2.37
CA SER A 108 -18.30 1.73 -2.21
C SER A 108 -17.75 3.15 -2.03
N PHE A 109 -16.66 3.29 -1.27
CA PHE A 109 -15.94 4.55 -1.11
C PHE A 109 -15.32 5.06 -2.40
N ILE A 110 -14.77 4.18 -3.25
CA ILE A 110 -14.23 4.54 -4.57
C ILE A 110 -15.31 5.15 -5.47
N GLU A 111 -16.52 4.60 -5.44
CA GLU A 111 -17.64 5.11 -6.24
C GLU A 111 -18.09 6.51 -5.78
N ASP A 112 -18.18 6.71 -4.46
CA ASP A 112 -18.53 8.01 -3.87
C ASP A 112 -17.41 9.04 -4.03
N LEU A 113 -16.14 8.64 -3.98
CA LEU A 113 -15.00 9.54 -4.18
C LEU A 113 -14.76 9.91 -5.64
N ARG A 114 -15.01 9.00 -6.59
CA ARG A 114 -15.02 9.34 -8.03
C ARG A 114 -15.99 10.48 -8.32
N LYS A 115 -17.06 10.58 -7.52
CA LYS A 115 -18.01 11.70 -7.59
C LYS A 115 -17.49 12.98 -6.90
N HIS A 116 -16.52 12.92 -5.98
CA HIS A 116 -16.25 14.03 -5.06
C HIS A 116 -14.80 14.52 -4.84
N CYS A 117 -13.70 13.74 -4.88
CA CYS A 117 -12.37 14.27 -4.47
C CYS A 117 -11.11 13.50 -4.94
N ASN A 118 -10.07 14.26 -5.32
CA ASN A 118 -8.69 13.83 -5.63
C ASN A 118 -7.77 13.99 -4.39
N GLY A 119 -6.98 12.97 -3.99
CA GLY A 119 -5.82 13.17 -3.06
C GLY A 119 -5.67 12.27 -1.81
N SER A 120 -6.13 11.02 -1.82
CA SER A 120 -5.99 10.06 -0.70
C SER A 120 -4.59 9.37 -0.63
N PRO A 121 -4.12 8.89 0.55
CA PRO A 121 -2.93 8.03 0.68
C PRO A 121 -3.06 6.63 0.04
N LEU A 122 -4.26 6.25 -0.40
CA LEU A 122 -4.47 5.12 -1.32
C LEU A 122 -4.26 5.52 -2.80
N GLY A 123 -3.98 6.79 -3.05
CA GLY A 123 -3.78 7.38 -4.37
C GLY A 123 -2.82 6.60 -5.27
N PRO A 124 -1.65 6.14 -4.81
CA PRO A 124 -0.75 5.34 -5.65
C PRO A 124 -1.36 4.02 -6.12
N VAL A 125 -2.08 3.30 -5.25
CA VAL A 125 -2.76 2.04 -5.61
C VAL A 125 -3.88 2.31 -6.61
N PHE A 126 -4.61 3.40 -6.45
CA PHE A 126 -5.69 3.78 -7.37
C PHE A 126 -5.17 4.33 -8.70
N ALA A 127 -4.08 5.08 -8.68
CA ALA A 127 -3.37 5.51 -9.89
C ALA A 127 -2.92 4.27 -10.67
N ASP A 128 -2.36 3.26 -10.00
CA ASP A 128 -1.95 2.01 -10.65
C ASP A 128 -3.14 1.26 -11.27
N ILE A 129 -4.26 1.10 -10.56
CA ILE A 129 -5.49 0.49 -11.11
C ILE A 129 -6.04 1.27 -12.31
N PHE A 130 -6.05 2.61 -12.22
CA PHE A 130 -6.50 3.45 -13.33
C PHE A 130 -5.58 3.30 -14.55
N MET A 131 -4.25 3.32 -14.34
CA MET A 131 -3.27 3.14 -15.41
C MET A 131 -3.39 1.76 -16.06
N ILE A 132 -3.66 0.70 -15.30
CA ILE A 132 -3.95 -0.63 -15.85
C ILE A 132 -5.19 -0.58 -16.75
N HIS A 133 -6.25 0.12 -16.34
CA HIS A 133 -7.46 0.25 -17.16
C HIS A 133 -7.20 1.06 -18.44
N LEU A 134 -6.54 2.21 -18.33
CA LEU A 134 -6.13 3.03 -19.47
C LEU A 134 -5.30 2.23 -20.48
N GLU A 135 -4.31 1.49 -19.99
CA GLU A 135 -3.47 0.61 -20.82
C GLU A 135 -4.33 -0.44 -21.52
N LYS A 136 -5.26 -1.10 -20.82
CA LYS A 136 -6.13 -2.11 -21.42
C LYS A 136 -6.99 -1.55 -22.56
N GLU A 137 -7.52 -0.34 -22.41
CA GLU A 137 -8.35 0.30 -23.43
C GLU A 137 -7.53 0.80 -24.63
N LEU A 138 -6.35 1.38 -24.39
CA LEU A 138 -5.55 1.98 -25.45
C LEU A 138 -4.61 1.00 -26.17
N MET A 139 -4.21 -0.11 -25.52
CA MET A 139 -3.21 -1.04 -26.07
C MET A 139 -3.55 -1.54 -27.48
N PRO A 140 -4.80 -1.89 -27.84
CA PRO A 140 -5.14 -2.28 -29.21
C PRO A 140 -4.82 -1.19 -30.23
N THR A 141 -5.16 0.06 -29.90
CA THR A 141 -4.89 1.24 -30.75
C THR A 141 -3.40 1.55 -30.80
N LEU A 142 -2.70 1.49 -29.66
CA LEU A 142 -1.26 1.74 -29.59
C LEU A 142 -0.47 0.72 -30.42
N ARG A 143 -0.82 -0.56 -30.34
CA ARG A 143 -0.20 -1.62 -31.17
C ARG A 143 -0.47 -1.41 -32.66
N LYS A 144 -1.68 -1.00 -33.03
CA LYS A 144 -2.01 -0.65 -34.42
C LYS A 144 -1.19 0.54 -34.93
N ASN A 145 -0.79 1.44 -34.03
CA ASN A 145 0.07 2.58 -34.32
C ASN A 145 1.54 2.32 -33.96
N GLY A 146 1.98 1.05 -34.00
CA GLY A 146 3.40 0.67 -34.00
C GLY A 146 4.11 0.61 -32.65
N VAL A 147 3.38 0.52 -31.54
CA VAL A 147 3.95 0.04 -30.26
C VAL A 147 4.19 -1.46 -30.35
N LEU A 148 5.47 -1.86 -30.33
CA LEU A 148 5.89 -3.26 -30.39
C LEU A 148 5.95 -3.90 -29.00
N TRP A 149 6.41 -3.13 -28.00
CA TRP A 149 6.53 -3.58 -26.63
C TRP A 149 6.26 -2.44 -25.66
N TRP A 150 5.54 -2.72 -24.58
CA TRP A 150 5.21 -1.74 -23.52
C TRP A 150 5.31 -2.41 -22.16
N ARG A 151 6.03 -1.78 -21.23
CA ARG A 151 6.04 -2.13 -19.80
C ARG A 151 6.05 -0.87 -18.96
N ARG A 152 5.37 -0.94 -17.81
CA ARG A 152 5.26 0.15 -16.85
C ARG A 152 5.75 -0.29 -15.48
N PHE A 153 6.42 0.62 -14.79
CA PHE A 153 6.81 0.53 -13.39
C PHE A 153 6.25 1.77 -12.67
N VAL A 154 5.16 1.59 -11.92
CA VAL A 154 4.43 2.67 -11.24
C VAL A 154 4.06 3.80 -12.23
N ASP A 155 4.71 4.95 -12.18
CA ASP A 155 4.46 6.12 -13.01
C ASP A 155 5.28 6.12 -14.31
N ASP A 156 6.41 5.40 -14.37
CA ASP A 156 7.30 5.36 -15.53
C ASP A 156 6.98 4.20 -16.48
N SER A 157 6.95 4.47 -17.78
CA SER A 157 6.74 3.45 -18.83
C SER A 157 7.89 3.39 -19.83
N PHE A 158 8.30 2.18 -20.19
CA PHE A 158 9.25 1.91 -21.27
C PHE A 158 8.52 1.30 -22.46
N THR A 159 8.81 1.80 -23.66
CA THR A 159 8.19 1.36 -24.90
C THR A 159 9.21 1.16 -26.01
N ILE A 160 9.01 0.11 -26.82
CA ILE A 160 9.73 -0.11 -28.08
C ILE A 160 8.76 0.14 -29.22
N LEU A 161 9.16 1.00 -30.15
CA LEU A 161 8.35 1.42 -31.28
C LEU A 161 8.91 0.87 -32.59
N SER A 162 8.06 0.73 -33.60
CA SER A 162 8.54 0.52 -34.98
C SER A 162 9.11 1.81 -35.55
N ASP A 163 10.12 1.69 -36.41
CA ASP A 163 10.80 2.82 -37.07
C ASP A 163 9.85 3.74 -37.87
N THR A 164 8.67 3.22 -38.23
CA THR A 164 7.63 3.94 -38.96
C THR A 164 6.71 4.81 -38.09
N THR A 165 6.88 4.75 -36.76
CA THR A 165 5.96 5.37 -35.81
C THR A 165 6.49 6.70 -35.28
N GLY A 166 5.73 7.77 -35.51
CA GLY A 166 6.00 9.04 -34.84
C GLY A 166 5.58 8.99 -33.37
N ILE A 167 6.53 9.11 -32.45
CA ILE A 167 6.26 9.20 -30.99
C ILE A 167 5.22 10.27 -30.64
N ASN A 168 5.16 11.36 -31.42
CA ASN A 168 4.18 12.42 -31.26
C ASN A 168 2.73 11.96 -31.48
N VAL A 169 2.49 11.02 -32.39
CA VAL A 169 1.15 10.44 -32.63
C VAL A 169 0.73 9.61 -31.42
N LEU A 170 1.63 8.80 -30.88
CA LEU A 170 1.36 8.02 -29.67
C LEU A 170 1.08 8.92 -28.47
N LYS A 171 1.87 9.98 -28.30
CA LYS A 171 1.66 10.98 -27.25
C LYS A 171 0.28 11.64 -27.38
N GLN A 172 -0.17 11.96 -28.60
CA GLN A 172 -1.51 12.50 -28.83
C GLN A 172 -2.60 11.49 -28.45
N ILE A 173 -2.47 10.23 -28.86
CA ILE A 173 -3.43 9.17 -28.48
C ILE A 173 -3.51 9.04 -26.95
N LEU A 174 -2.37 8.94 -26.27
CA LEU A 174 -2.29 8.81 -24.81
C LEU A 174 -2.92 10.01 -24.10
N ASN A 175 -2.57 11.23 -24.52
CA ASN A 175 -3.08 12.47 -23.91
C ASN A 175 -4.53 12.78 -24.27
N SER A 176 -5.08 12.15 -25.32
CA SER A 176 -6.50 12.28 -25.67
C SER A 176 -7.43 11.53 -24.71
N TYR A 177 -6.91 10.54 -23.97
CA TYR A 177 -7.74 9.65 -23.16
C TYR A 177 -8.37 10.35 -21.94
N HIS A 178 -7.61 11.20 -21.24
CA HIS A 178 -8.12 11.89 -20.06
C HIS A 178 -7.45 13.23 -19.83
N LYS A 179 -8.25 14.30 -19.73
CA LYS A 179 -7.78 15.70 -19.59
C LYS A 179 -6.82 15.97 -18.42
N ASN A 180 -6.94 15.20 -17.34
CA ASN A 180 -6.12 15.39 -16.13
C ASN A 180 -4.83 14.53 -16.12
N ILE A 181 -4.54 13.78 -17.19
CA ILE A 181 -3.34 12.94 -17.30
C ILE A 181 -2.56 13.40 -18.52
N GLN A 182 -1.27 13.64 -18.33
CA GLN A 182 -0.37 14.11 -19.37
C GLN A 182 0.87 13.23 -19.39
N PHE A 183 1.04 12.50 -20.49
CA PHE A 183 2.21 11.71 -20.80
C PHE A 183 3.28 12.60 -21.42
N THR A 184 4.49 12.46 -20.91
CA THR A 184 5.73 13.02 -21.45
C THR A 184 6.64 11.87 -21.88
N HIS A 185 7.61 12.14 -22.73
CA HIS A 185 8.51 11.11 -23.25
C HIS A 185 9.96 11.62 -23.27
N THR A 186 10.88 10.69 -23.23
CA THR A 186 12.31 10.89 -23.51
C THR A 186 12.67 9.91 -24.62
N GLU A 187 13.41 10.37 -25.62
CA GLU A 187 13.83 9.56 -26.75
C GLU A 187 15.25 9.02 -26.49
N GLU A 188 15.58 7.92 -27.15
CA GLU A 188 16.92 7.37 -27.13
C GLU A 188 17.90 8.35 -27.77
N GLU A 189 19.04 8.59 -27.13
CA GLU A 189 20.11 9.47 -27.61
C GLU A 189 21.44 8.71 -27.53
N ASP A 190 22.22 8.75 -28.61
CA ASP A 190 23.50 8.03 -28.74
C ASP A 190 23.43 6.53 -28.40
N ASN A 191 22.36 5.86 -28.83
CA ASN A 191 22.05 4.47 -28.53
C ASN A 191 21.86 4.18 -27.02
N THR A 192 21.53 5.20 -26.24
CA THR A 192 21.31 5.06 -24.80
C THR A 192 20.00 5.69 -24.36
N ILE A 193 19.37 5.07 -23.37
CA ILE A 193 18.18 5.61 -22.74
C ILE A 193 18.17 5.27 -21.24
N PRO A 194 18.04 6.27 -20.35
CA PRO A 194 17.88 6.00 -18.93
C PRO A 194 16.46 5.50 -18.65
N PHE A 195 16.34 4.42 -17.87
CA PHE A 195 15.07 3.94 -17.34
C PHE A 195 15.25 3.51 -15.88
N LEU A 196 14.52 4.17 -14.97
CA LEU A 196 14.71 4.06 -13.52
C LEU A 196 16.17 4.38 -13.13
N ASP A 197 16.85 3.46 -12.44
CA ASP A 197 18.26 3.57 -12.04
C ASP A 197 19.21 2.77 -12.96
N VAL A 198 18.77 2.50 -14.20
CA VAL A 198 19.54 1.72 -15.19
C VAL A 198 19.70 2.52 -16.49
N LEU A 199 20.91 2.55 -17.03
CA LEU A 199 21.21 3.08 -18.36
C LEU A 199 21.17 1.90 -19.31
N LEU A 200 20.22 1.91 -20.22
CA LEU A 200 20.11 0.92 -21.28
C LEU A 200 20.95 1.42 -22.45
N THR A 201 21.89 0.59 -22.92
CA THR A 201 22.69 0.85 -24.12
C THR A 201 22.28 -0.17 -25.18
N HIS A 202 21.65 0.31 -26.24
CA HIS A 202 21.28 -0.49 -27.38
C HIS A 202 22.53 -0.84 -28.18
N THR A 203 22.84 -2.13 -28.29
CA THR A 203 23.99 -2.62 -29.04
C THR A 203 23.52 -3.31 -30.31
N HIS A 204 23.90 -2.75 -31.45
CA HIS A 204 23.68 -3.37 -32.76
C HIS A 204 24.72 -4.48 -32.98
N SER A 205 24.32 -5.74 -32.79
CA SER A 205 25.08 -6.90 -33.28
C SER A 205 24.50 -7.35 -34.63
N ALA A 206 25.36 -7.85 -35.51
CA ALA A 206 24.99 -8.30 -36.85
C ALA A 206 23.96 -9.45 -36.88
N THR A 207 23.74 -10.14 -35.76
CA THR A 207 22.84 -11.30 -35.66
C THR A 207 21.58 -11.05 -34.83
N THR A 208 21.68 -10.26 -33.75
CA THR A 208 20.52 -9.89 -32.90
C THR A 208 20.83 -8.64 -32.08
N PRO A 209 19.99 -7.58 -32.13
CA PRO A 209 20.13 -6.44 -31.24
C PRO A 209 19.87 -6.87 -29.79
N TYR A 210 20.66 -6.35 -28.85
CA TYR A 210 20.47 -6.58 -27.42
C TYR A 210 20.78 -5.32 -26.62
N PHE A 211 20.31 -5.27 -25.38
CA PHE A 211 20.58 -4.18 -24.45
C PHE A 211 21.69 -4.56 -23.49
N ASN A 212 22.70 -3.71 -23.39
CA ASN A 212 23.61 -3.69 -22.26
C ASN A 212 23.01 -2.79 -21.16
N THR A 213 23.27 -3.14 -19.91
CA THR A 213 22.78 -2.38 -18.75
C THR A 213 23.97 -1.89 -17.94
N SER A 214 23.90 -0.64 -17.48
CA SER A 214 24.81 -0.12 -16.46
C SER A 214 24.02 0.67 -15.43
N ALA A 215 24.59 0.88 -14.23
CA ALA A 215 23.92 1.66 -13.21
C ALA A 215 23.81 3.12 -13.69
N TYR A 216 22.59 3.63 -13.80
CA TYR A 216 22.34 5.04 -14.08
C TYR A 216 22.05 5.75 -12.77
N ARG A 217 22.76 6.83 -12.55
CA ARG A 217 22.49 7.74 -11.45
C ARG A 217 22.09 9.05 -12.05
N LYS A 218 20.87 9.50 -11.73
CA LYS A 218 20.44 10.85 -12.08
C LYS A 218 21.52 11.84 -11.61
N PRO A 219 21.75 12.96 -12.30
CA PRO A 219 22.79 13.94 -11.95
C PRO A 219 22.79 14.43 -10.50
N THR A 220 21.71 14.17 -9.75
CA THR A 220 21.47 14.52 -8.35
C THR A 220 21.91 13.45 -7.32
N TYR A 221 22.58 12.36 -7.71
CA TYR A 221 22.97 11.27 -6.78
C TYR A 221 24.19 11.61 -5.91
N SER A 222 24.07 11.45 -4.57
CA SER A 222 25.17 11.52 -3.59
C SER A 222 25.36 10.18 -2.86
N VAL A 223 26.56 9.59 -2.94
CA VAL A 223 26.92 8.29 -2.34
C VAL A 223 27.15 8.44 -0.83
N LEU A 224 26.37 7.76 0.01
CA LEU A 224 26.69 7.55 1.43
C LEU A 224 26.42 6.09 1.78
N ASN A 225 27.49 5.31 1.93
CA ASN A 225 27.45 3.94 2.47
C ASN A 225 27.46 4.01 4.00
N ILE A 226 26.61 3.22 4.66
CA ILE A 226 26.63 3.04 6.12
C ILE A 226 27.19 1.64 6.38
N ASN A 227 28.40 1.56 6.94
CA ASN A 227 28.96 0.30 7.47
C ASN A 227 28.24 -0.03 8.78
N GLY A 228 27.73 -1.26 8.89
CA GLY A 228 27.26 -1.85 10.15
C GLY A 228 28.38 -2.53 10.91
#